data_AF-A0A093GYP5-F1
#
_entry.id   AF-A0A093GYP5-F1
#
_cell.length_a   1.000
_cell.length_b   1.000
_cell.length_c   1.000
_cell.angle_alpha   90.00
_cell.angle_beta   90.00
_cell.angle_gamma   90.00
#
_symmetry.space_group_name_H-M   'P 1'
#
loop_
_entity.id
_entity.type
_entity.pdbx_description
1 polymer ?
#
loop_
_entity_poly.entity_id
_entity_poly.type
_entity_poly.pdbx_seq_one_letter_code
_entity_poly.pdbx_strand_id
1 'polypeptide(L)'
;QEVSAFGEDGEGDYLDDWTVVCSGTYWARDSEVRFKHTSTDVFLSVTGEQQGRPIHGQKEVHGMASPSQNNYWKVMEGIFMQPSELLKAQQYHAEL
;
A
#
# COMPACT_ATOMS: atom_id res chain seq x y z
N GLN A 1 -6.56 -15.67 -1.84
CA GLN A 1 -5.15 -15.97 -1.54
C GLN A 1 -4.84 -15.35 -0.18
N GLU A 2 -4.08 -16.05 0.66
CA GLU A 2 -3.65 -15.50 1.96
C GLU A 2 -2.80 -14.24 1.77
N VAL A 3 -2.91 -13.30 2.71
CA VAL A 3 -2.00 -12.16 2.85
C VAL A 3 -1.53 -12.14 4.30
N SER A 4 -0.23 -11.98 4.50
CA SER A 4 0.39 -12.00 5.82
C SER A 4 1.41 -10.87 5.95
N ALA A 5 1.86 -10.63 7.17
CA ALA A 5 3.09 -9.89 7.44
C ALA A 5 4.21 -10.93 7.62
N PHE A 6 5.26 -10.86 6.82
CA PHE A 6 6.37 -11.79 6.82
C PHE A 6 7.70 -11.02 6.83
N GLY A 7 8.75 -11.64 7.37
CA GLY A 7 10.05 -11.01 7.55
C GLY A 7 10.18 -10.24 8.87
N GLU A 8 11.42 -9.91 9.22
CA GLU A 8 11.81 -9.14 10.41
C GLU A 8 13.00 -8.23 10.07
N ASP A 9 13.19 -7.13 10.81
CA ASP A 9 14.36 -6.22 10.67
C ASP A 9 14.65 -5.71 9.24
N GLY A 10 13.61 -5.61 8.41
CA GLY A 10 13.74 -5.15 7.02
C GLY A 10 14.15 -6.25 6.04
N GLU A 11 14.24 -7.50 6.48
CA GLU A 11 14.40 -8.66 5.61
C GLU A 11 13.07 -8.97 4.89
N GLY A 12 13.13 -9.04 3.56
CA GLY A 12 12.00 -9.31 2.68
C GLY A 12 12.46 -9.83 1.32
N ASP A 13 11.53 -10.23 0.47
CA ASP A 13 11.80 -10.69 -0.88
C ASP A 13 10.84 -10.07 -1.92
N TYR A 14 10.89 -10.55 -3.17
CA TYR A 14 10.09 -10.02 -4.26
C TYR A 14 8.58 -10.31 -4.12
N LEU A 15 8.16 -11.08 -3.11
CA LEU A 15 6.76 -11.30 -2.74
C LEU A 15 6.22 -10.23 -1.76
N ASP A 16 7.07 -9.29 -1.34
CA ASP A 16 6.64 -8.11 -0.57
C ASP A 16 6.27 -6.94 -1.50
N ASP A 17 6.48 -7.08 -2.81
CA ASP A 17 6.25 -6.02 -3.80
C ASP A 17 4.77 -5.89 -4.21
N TRP A 18 4.17 -4.73 -3.90
CA TRP A 18 2.82 -4.35 -4.32
C TRP A 18 2.83 -3.16 -5.28
N THR A 19 2.21 -3.34 -6.44
CA THR A 19 1.98 -2.25 -7.40
C THR A 19 0.81 -1.38 -6.94
N VAL A 20 1.05 -0.07 -6.79
CA VAL A 20 -0.01 0.91 -6.52
C VAL A 20 -0.75 1.22 -7.81
N VAL A 21 -2.03 0.89 -7.86
CA VAL A 21 -2.92 1.19 -8.98
C VAL A 21 -3.77 2.40 -8.60
N CYS A 22 -3.52 3.54 -9.26
CA CYS A 22 -4.22 4.79 -9.04
C CYS A 22 -4.60 5.44 -10.39
N SER A 23 -5.41 6.50 -10.35
CA SER A 23 -5.95 7.12 -11.57
C SER A 23 -4.92 7.90 -12.39
N GLY A 24 -3.75 8.20 -11.83
CA GLY A 24 -2.70 8.99 -12.46
C GLY A 24 -1.32 8.36 -12.31
N THR A 25 -0.29 9.11 -12.68
CA THR A 25 1.11 8.67 -12.56
C THR A 25 1.55 8.54 -11.10
N TYR A 26 1.02 9.39 -10.22
CA TYR A 26 1.35 9.42 -8.80
C TYR A 26 0.09 9.27 -7.95
N TRP A 27 0.23 8.59 -6.82
CA TRP A 27 -0.83 8.48 -5.82
C TRP A 27 -1.07 9.82 -5.13
N ALA A 28 -2.24 10.41 -5.37
CA ALA A 28 -2.71 11.57 -4.62
C ALA A 28 -3.32 11.14 -3.27
N ARG A 29 -2.96 11.83 -2.19
CA ARG A 29 -3.32 11.49 -0.80
C ARG A 29 -4.82 11.20 -0.60
N ASP A 30 -5.67 12.06 -1.15
CA ASP A 30 -7.11 11.97 -0.92
C ASP A 30 -7.84 11.04 -1.91
N SER A 31 -7.09 10.41 -2.82
CA SER A 31 -7.62 9.51 -3.84
C SER A 31 -7.58 8.05 -3.37
N GLU A 32 -8.59 7.31 -3.81
CA GLU A 32 -8.60 5.86 -3.66
C GLU A 32 -7.54 5.21 -4.56
N VAL A 33 -6.99 4.11 -4.07
CA VAL A 33 -6.03 3.27 -4.78
C VAL A 33 -6.37 1.80 -4.61
N ARG A 34 -5.76 0.96 -5.43
CA ARG A 34 -5.67 -0.48 -5.17
C ARG A 34 -4.21 -0.87 -5.03
N PHE A 35 -3.96 -1.93 -4.30
CA PHE A 35 -2.65 -2.58 -4.25
C PHE A 35 -2.77 -3.91 -4.97
N LYS A 36 -1.99 -4.11 -6.03
CA LYS A 36 -1.93 -5.34 -6.80
C LYS A 36 -0.62 -6.05 -6.50
N HIS A 37 -0.68 -7.28 -6.01
CA HIS A 37 0.50 -8.06 -5.69
C HIS A 37 1.25 -8.41 -6.99
N THR A 38 2.51 -8.00 -7.08
CA THR A 38 3.24 -8.00 -8.36
C THR A 38 3.45 -9.41 -8.92
N SER A 39 3.63 -10.40 -8.06
CA SER A 39 3.95 -11.77 -8.46
C SER A 39 2.73 -12.65 -8.76
N THR A 40 1.54 -12.29 -8.26
CA THR A 40 0.34 -13.15 -8.35
C THR A 40 -0.86 -12.47 -8.99
N ASP A 41 -0.72 -11.18 -9.30
CA ASP A 41 -1.74 -10.33 -9.90
C ASP A 41 -3.04 -10.14 -9.10
N VAL A 42 -3.12 -10.60 -7.85
CA VAL A 42 -4.29 -10.39 -6.99
C VAL A 42 -4.29 -9.00 -6.36
N PHE A 43 -5.48 -8.48 -6.07
CA PHE A 43 -5.65 -7.23 -5.34
C PHE A 43 -5.78 -7.45 -3.84
N LEU A 44 -5.12 -6.62 -3.04
CA LEU A 44 -5.33 -6.53 -1.60
C LEU A 44 -6.78 -6.14 -1.35
N SER A 45 -7.52 -7.00 -0.67
CA SER A 45 -8.97 -6.91 -0.52
C SER A 45 -9.36 -7.19 0.92
N VAL A 46 -10.48 -6.63 1.37
CA VAL A 46 -11.09 -6.94 2.66
C VAL A 46 -12.42 -7.67 2.46
N THR A 47 -12.69 -8.73 3.22
CA THR A 47 -13.98 -9.42 3.15
C THR A 47 -15.03 -8.76 4.04
N GLY A 48 -16.28 -9.19 3.92
CA GLY A 48 -17.33 -8.86 4.88
C GLY A 48 -17.29 -9.73 6.16
N GLU A 49 -16.48 -10.79 6.15
CA GLU A 49 -16.41 -11.76 7.23
C GLU A 49 -15.58 -11.22 8.39
N GLN A 50 -16.01 -11.52 9.62
CA GLN A 50 -15.33 -11.12 10.83
C GLN A 50 -14.75 -12.34 11.52
N GLN A 51 -13.53 -12.19 12.01
CA GLN A 51 -12.84 -13.20 12.76
C GLN A 51 -13.49 -13.41 14.13
N GLY A 52 -13.39 -14.66 14.61
CA GLY A 52 -13.77 -15.04 15.96
C GLY A 52 -12.67 -14.74 16.99
N ARG A 53 -12.72 -15.40 18.15
CA ARG A 53 -11.63 -15.35 19.14
C ARG A 53 -10.35 -15.95 18.53
N PRO A 54 -9.16 -15.41 18.82
CA PRO A 54 -8.83 -14.36 19.80
C PRO A 54 -8.96 -12.91 19.27
N ILE A 55 -9.23 -12.71 17.98
CA ILE A 55 -9.21 -11.41 17.29
C ILE A 55 -10.61 -10.96 16.87
N HIS A 56 -11.55 -11.12 17.79
CA HIS A 56 -12.98 -10.99 17.50
C HIS A 56 -13.33 -9.63 16.88
N GLY A 57 -14.02 -9.65 15.74
CA GLY A 57 -14.51 -8.46 15.05
C GLY A 57 -13.55 -7.86 14.03
N GLN A 58 -12.30 -8.34 13.96
CA GLN A 58 -11.40 -7.97 12.86
C GLN A 58 -11.88 -8.58 11.55
N LYS A 59 -11.78 -7.83 10.44
CA LYS A 59 -12.11 -8.35 9.11
C LYS A 59 -10.93 -9.08 8.50
N GLU A 60 -11.20 -10.10 7.70
CA GLU A 60 -10.16 -10.79 6.94
C GLU A 60 -9.64 -9.88 5.80
N VAL A 61 -8.31 -9.83 5.67
CA VAL A 61 -7.62 -9.22 4.53
C VAL A 61 -7.02 -10.34 3.69
N HIS A 62 -7.25 -10.31 2.38
CA HIS A 62 -6.87 -11.39 1.47
C HIS A 62 -6.59 -10.85 0.05
N GLY A 63 -5.97 -11.69 -0.77
CA GLY A 63 -5.79 -11.46 -2.20
C GLY A 63 -6.97 -11.95 -3.03
N MET A 64 -7.56 -11.07 -3.85
CA MET A 64 -8.68 -11.35 -4.75
C MET A 64 -8.33 -11.01 -6.21
N ALA A 65 -8.54 -11.94 -7.14
CA ALA A 65 -8.13 -11.75 -8.54
C ALA A 65 -8.94 -10.67 -9.28
N SER A 66 -10.21 -10.49 -8.92
CA SER A 66 -11.11 -9.56 -9.61
C SER A 66 -11.16 -8.19 -8.92
N PRO A 67 -11.19 -7.07 -9.68
CA PRO A 67 -11.50 -5.75 -9.14
C PRO A 67 -12.88 -5.73 -8.49
N SER A 68 -13.02 -5.03 -7.36
CA SER A 68 -14.30 -4.85 -6.67
C SER A 68 -14.28 -3.56 -5.85
N GLN A 69 -15.34 -3.30 -5.10
CA GLN A 69 -15.34 -2.21 -4.11
C GLN A 69 -14.48 -2.54 -2.88
N ASN A 70 -14.29 -3.83 -2.61
CA ASN A 70 -13.58 -4.32 -1.43
C ASN A 70 -12.05 -4.22 -1.54
N ASN A 71 -11.53 -3.79 -2.69
CA ASN A 71 -10.10 -3.58 -2.91
C ASN A 71 -9.70 -2.14 -3.18
N TYR A 72 -10.62 -1.19 -2.98
CA TYR A 72 -10.26 0.21 -2.87
C TYR A 72 -9.81 0.53 -1.45
N TRP A 73 -8.68 1.22 -1.36
CA TRP A 73 -8.08 1.69 -0.14
C TRP A 73 -7.86 3.19 -0.23
N LYS A 74 -7.93 3.86 0.92
CA LYS A 74 -7.66 5.29 1.03
C LYS A 74 -6.78 5.52 2.24
N VAL A 75 -5.76 6.35 2.07
CA VAL A 75 -4.97 6.84 3.21
C VAL A 75 -5.83 7.76 4.05
N MET A 76 -5.72 7.60 5.36
CA MET A 76 -6.41 8.42 6.35
C MET A 76 -5.38 9.18 7.18
N GLU A 77 -5.06 8.68 8.38
CA GLU A 77 -4.11 9.31 9.30
C GLU A 77 -2.67 8.83 9.04
N GLY A 78 -1.69 9.73 9.12
CA GLY A 78 -0.27 9.40 8.94
C GLY A 78 0.67 10.60 8.92
N ILE A 79 1.98 10.33 8.98
CA ILE A 79 3.05 11.33 8.84
C ILE A 79 3.61 11.24 7.42
N PHE A 80 3.55 12.34 6.68
CA PHE A 80 4.04 12.41 5.30
C PHE A 80 5.38 13.13 5.29
N MET A 81 6.45 12.41 4.96
CA MET A 81 7.77 12.99 4.80
C MET A 81 7.89 13.65 3.43
N GLN A 82 8.41 14.88 3.41
CA GLN A 82 8.73 15.55 2.16
C GLN A 82 9.99 14.89 1.54
N PRO A 83 10.02 14.63 0.22
CA PRO A 83 11.23 14.17 -0.44
C PRO A 83 12.38 15.16 -0.20
N SER A 84 13.56 14.67 0.16
CA SER A 84 14.76 15.47 0.41
C SER A 84 15.31 16.17 -0.84
N GLU A 85 14.71 15.96 -2.01
CA GLU A 85 15.13 16.49 -3.31
C GLU A 85 15.17 18.04 -3.39
N LEU A 86 14.46 18.75 -2.50
CA LEU A 86 14.58 20.22 -2.41
C LEU A 86 15.95 20.71 -1.92
N LEU A 87 16.73 19.88 -1.22
CA LEU A 87 18.09 20.24 -0.78
C LEU A 87 19.11 20.21 -1.91
N LYS A 88 18.87 19.44 -3.00
CA LYS A 88 19.78 19.41 -4.14
C LYS A 88 19.68 20.65 -5.01
N ALA A 89 18.48 21.21 -5.20
CA ALA A 89 18.27 22.40 -6.03
C ALA A 89 18.85 23.69 -5.41
N GLN A 90 18.95 23.77 -4.08
CA GLN A 90 19.48 24.95 -3.38
C GLN A 90 21.01 25.01 -3.34
N GLN A 91 21.71 23.87 -3.45
CA GLN A 91 23.18 23.86 -3.49
C GLN A 91 23.76 24.39 -4.81
N TYR A 92 23.01 24.30 -5.92
CA TYR A 92 23.47 24.83 -7.22
C TYR A 92 23.19 26.32 -7.43
N HIS A 93 22.34 26.94 -6.60
CA HIS A 93 21.93 28.35 -6.76
C HIS A 93 22.67 29.33 -5.82
N ALA A 94 23.56 28.83 -4.95
CA ALA A 94 24.31 29.66 -4.00
C ALA A 94 25.73 30.03 -4.45
N GLU A 95 26.18 29.56 -5.63
CA GLU A 95 27.45 29.98 -6.24
C GLU A 95 27.18 30.74 -7.54
N LEU A 96 26.94 32.05 -7.42
CA LEU A 96 27.11 33.06 -8.47
C LEU A 96 27.39 34.43 -7.83
#